data_AF-A0A8T6QHX1-F1
#
_entry.id   AF-A0A8T6QHX1-F1
#
_cell.length_a   1.000
_cell.length_b   1.000
_cell.length_c   1.000
_cell.angle_alpha   90.00
_cell.angle_beta   90.00
_cell.angle_gamma   90.00
#
_symmetry.space_group_name_H-M   'P 1'
#
loop_
_entity.id
_entity.type
_entity.pdbx_description
1 polymer ?
#
loop_
_entity_poly.entity_id
_entity_poly.type
_entity_poly.pdbx_seq_one_letter_code
_entity_poly.pdbx_strand_id
1 'polypeptide(L)' 'MNPAMDNEFQQWLSQINQVCGNFTGRLLTERYTGVLDTHFAKGLKLSTVTTSGVNLS' A
#
# COMPACT_ATOMS: atom_id res chain seq x y z
N MET A 1 7.88 1.95 17.29
CA MET A 1 7.06 2.40 16.14
C MET A 1 6.61 3.82 16.40
N ASN A 2 6.85 4.74 15.46
CA ASN A 2 6.36 6.12 15.55
C ASN A 2 4.84 6.11 15.23
N PRO A 3 3.96 6.61 16.11
CA PRO A 3 2.50 6.59 15.88
C PRO A 3 2.06 7.32 14.61
N ALA A 4 2.83 8.32 14.14
CA ALA A 4 2.56 8.97 12.86
C ALA A 4 2.79 8.03 11.66
N MET A 5 3.87 7.24 11.71
CA MET A 5 4.19 6.26 10.67
C MET A 5 3.18 5.12 10.62
N ASP A 6 2.67 4.67 11.77
CA ASP A 6 1.64 3.64 11.83
C ASP A 6 0.34 4.13 11.19
N ASN A 7 -0.04 5.39 11.42
CA ASN A 7 -1.24 5.96 10.81
C ASN A 7 -1.10 6.12 9.28
N GLU A 8 0.05 6.60 8.79
CA GLU A 8 0.34 6.68 7.36
C GLU A 8 0.33 5.29 6.69
N PHE A 9 0.91 4.29 7.37
CA PHE A 9 0.91 2.91 6.89
C PHE A 9 -0.50 2.32 6.81
N GLN A 10 -1.31 2.49 7.85
CA GLN A 10 -2.69 2.00 7.85
C GLN A 10 -3.55 2.71 6.80
N GLN A 11 -3.34 4.01 6.60
CA GLN A 11 -4.03 4.76 5.55
C GLN A 11 -3.65 4.24 4.16
N TRP A 12 -2.37 4.03 3.90
CA TRP A 12 -1.90 3.44 2.65
C TRP A 12 -2.43 2.01 2.44
N LEU A 13 -2.40 1.17 3.47
CA LEU A 13 -2.93 -0.20 3.42
C LEU A 13 -4.43 -0.20 3.08
N SER A 14 -5.21 0.72 3.67
CA SER A 14 -6.62 0.89 3.35
C SER A 14 -6.83 1.29 1.88
N GLN A 15 -6.01 2.19 1.34
CA GLN A 15 -6.10 2.60 -0.07
C GLN A 15 -5.82 1.44 -1.01
N ILE A 16 -4.73 0.69 -0.81
CA ILE A 16 -4.44 -0.48 -1.66
C ILE A 16 -5.53 -1.54 -1.54
N ASN A 17 -6.11 -1.72 -0.34
CA ASN A 17 -7.17 -2.71 -0.12
C ASN A 17 -8.46 -2.39 -0.88
N GLN A 18 -8.75 -1.10 -1.08
CA GLN A 18 -9.89 -0.66 -1.88
C GLN A 18 -9.70 -0.88 -3.39
N VAL A 19 -8.45 -0.86 -3.89
CA VAL A 19 -8.20 -0.86 -5.34
C VAL A 19 -7.60 -2.14 -5.90
N CYS A 20 -6.80 -2.87 -5.11
CA CYS A 20 -6.03 -4.04 -5.55
C CYS A 20 -6.55 -5.36 -4.95
N GLY A 21 -7.51 -5.29 -4.02
CA GLY A 21 -7.97 -6.45 -3.25
C GLY A 21 -7.44 -6.42 -1.81
N ASN A 22 -7.95 -7.28 -0.95
CA ASN A 22 -7.70 -7.20 0.49
C ASN A 22 -6.37 -7.86 0.90
N PHE A 23 -5.48 -7.10 1.54
CA PHE A 23 -4.21 -7.55 2.09
C PHE A 23 -4.14 -7.35 3.60
N THR A 24 -3.43 -8.25 4.27
CA THR A 24 -2.93 -8.04 5.63
C THR A 24 -1.51 -7.49 5.53
N GLY A 25 -1.29 -6.27 6.05
CA GLY A 25 0.00 -5.60 5.99
C GLY A 25 0.74 -5.59 7.33
N ARG A 26 2.04 -5.89 7.31
CA ARG A 26 2.93 -5.73 8.47
C ARG A 26 4.21 -4.99 8.09
N LEU A 27 4.54 -3.94 8.84
CA LEU A 27 5.82 -3.25 8.74
C LEU A 27 6.96 -4.15 9.22
N LEU A 28 8.02 -4.26 8.42
CA LEU A 28 9.24 -5.01 8.74
C LEU A 28 10.34 -4.10 9.29
N THR A 29 10.33 -2.82 8.92
CA THR A 29 11.32 -1.82 9.36
C THR A 29 10.64 -0.46 9.59
N GLU A 30 11.33 0.45 10.27
CA GLU A 30 10.88 1.83 10.45
C GLU A 30 11.02 2.70 9.18
N ARG A 31 11.67 2.19 8.13
CA ARG A 31 11.81 2.85 6.82
C ARG A 31 10.99 2.07 5.79
N TYR A 32 9.70 2.37 5.72
CA TYR A 32 8.83 1.79 4.71
C TYR A 32 8.60 2.77 3.56
N THR A 33 8.35 2.21 2.38
CA THR A 33 7.81 2.98 1.25
C THR A 33 6.56 2.29 0.75
N GLY A 34 5.55 3.09 0.39
CA GLY A 34 4.29 2.61 -0.15
C GLY A 34 3.77 3.60 -1.17
N VAL A 35 3.71 3.19 -2.43
CA VAL A 35 3.19 4.00 -3.54
C VAL A 35 2.10 3.18 -4.22
N LEU A 36 0.98 3.83 -4.49
CA LEU A 36 -0.12 3.29 -5.27
C LEU A 36 -0.33 4.19 -6.49
N ASP A 37 -0.12 3.62 -7.67
CA ASP A 37 -0.41 4.28 -8.95
C ASP A 37 -1.61 3.61 -9.59
N THR A 38 -2.54 4.41 -10.13
CA THR A 38 -3.72 3.90 -10.86
C THR A 38 -3.77 4.55 -12.23
N HIS A 39 -3.82 3.71 -13.26
CA HIS A 39 -3.89 4.13 -14.65
C HIS A 39 -5.03 3.43 -15.38
N PHE A 40 -5.55 4.08 -16.41
CA PHE A 40 -6.53 3.51 -17.31
C PHE A 40 -5.90 3.31 -18.69
N ALA A 41 -5.91 2.07 -19.18
CA ALA A 41 -5.41 1.72 -20.50
C ALA A 41 -6.52 1.05 -21.31
N LYS A 42 -7.01 1.73 -22.36
CA LYS A 42 -8.08 1.23 -23.26
C LYS A 42 -9.32 0.69 -22.51
N GLY A 43 -9.71 1.37 -21.42
CA GLY A 43 -10.86 0.99 -20.60
C GLY A 43 -10.56 -0.02 -19.48
N LEU A 44 -9.33 -0.55 -19.39
CA LEU A 44 -8.89 -1.39 -18.28
C LEU A 44 -8.28 -0.52 -17.18
N LYS A 45 -8.73 -0.71 -15.94
CA LYS A 45 -8.10 -0.12 -14.75
C LYS A 45 -6.92 -1.00 -14.34
N LEU A 46 -5.73 -0.42 -14.34
CA LEU A 46 -4.50 -1.03 -13.84
C LEU A 46 -4.03 -0.26 -12.61
N SER A 47 -3.96 -0.96 -11.47
CA SER A 47 -3.43 -0.43 -10.22
C SER A 47 -2.11 -1.14 -9.92
N THR A 48 -1.05 -0.37 -9.64
CA THR A 48 0.28 -0.89 -9.30
C THR A 48 0.64 -0.44 -7.90
N VAL A 49 1.06 -1.38 -7.06
CA VAL A 49 1.57 -1.11 -5.72
C VAL A 49 3.07 -1.35 -5.71
N THR A 50 3.84 -0.32 -5.38
CA THR A 50 5.29 -0.42 -5.15
C THR A 50 5.57 -0.22 -3.68
N THR A 51 6.21 -1.19 -3.04
CA THR A 51 6.49 -1.12 -1.59
C THR A 51 7.84 -1.72 -1.24
N SER A 52 8.42 -1.24 -0.13
CA SER A 52 9.59 -1.84 0.51
C SER A 52 9.46 -1.80 2.02
N GLY A 53 10.08 -2.75 2.72
CA GLY A 53 10.04 -2.81 4.19
C GLY A 53 8.66 -3.22 4.74
N VAL A 54 7.80 -3.82 3.92
CA VAL A 54 6.46 -4.29 4.27
C VAL A 54 6.32 -5.75 3.85
N ASN A 55 5.62 -6.55 4.67
CA ASN A 55 5.05 -7.82 4.25
C ASN A 55 3.56 -7.63 3.94
N LEU A 56 3.12 -8.07 2.76
CA LEU A 56 1.72 -8.09 2.34
C LEU A 56 1.32 -9.54 2.10
N SER A 57 0.32 -10.02 2.83
CA SER A 57 -0.21 -11.39 2.72
C SER A 57 -1.70 -11.41 2.46
#